data_AF-A0A2V6VHE5-F1
#
_entry.id   AF-A0A2V6VHE5-F1
#
_cell.length_a   1.000
_cell.length_b   1.000
_cell.length_c   1.000
_cell.angle_alpha   90.00
_cell.angle_beta   90.00
_cell.angle_gamma   90.00
#
_symmetry.space_group_name_H-M   'P 1'
#
loop_
_entity.id
_entity.type
_entity.pdbx_description
1 polymer ?
#
loop_
_entity_poly.entity_id
_entity_poly.type
_entity_poly.pdbx_seq_one_letter_code
_entity_poly.pdbx_strand_id
1 'polypeptide(L)' 'MRHRACILTDLVDSFEGYFAEHRGCAALAAAIVEAEQRGAAWAVAWMECAGCGVRWERHLKLPA' A
#
# COMPACT_ATOMS: atom_id res chain seq x y z
N MET A 1 -19.61 -4.98 0.11
CA MET A 1 -18.92 -4.24 -0.98
C MET A 1 -18.50 -2.81 -0.58
N ARG A 2 -19.41 -1.94 -0.09
CA ARG A 2 -19.08 -0.52 0.22
C ARG A 2 -17.91 -0.36 1.22
N HIS A 3 -17.85 -1.20 2.24
CA HIS A 3 -16.81 -1.14 3.27
C HIS A 3 -15.41 -1.48 2.73
N ARG A 4 -15.32 -2.48 1.85
CA ARG A 4 -14.07 -2.86 1.18
C ARG A 4 -13.55 -1.77 0.27
N ALA A 5 -14.44 -1.15 -0.53
CA ALA A 5 -14.07 -0.03 -1.37
C ALA A 5 -13.51 1.15 -0.54
N CYS A 6 -14.15 1.49 0.59
CA CYS A 6 -13.63 2.53 1.49
C CYS A 6 -12.23 2.21 2.04
N ILE A 7 -11.96 0.96 2.40
CA ILE A 7 -10.64 0.54 2.88
C ILE A 7 -9.58 0.67 1.79
N LEU A 8 -9.89 0.23 0.56
CA LEU A 8 -8.97 0.38 -0.56
C LEU A 8 -8.73 1.85 -0.91
N THR A 9 -9.76 2.71 -0.83
CA THR A 9 -9.60 4.15 -1.03
C THR A 9 -8.70 4.78 0.04
N ASP A 10 -8.91 4.49 1.34
CA ASP A 10 -8.02 4.99 2.42
C ASP A 10 -6.56 4.56 2.19
N LEU A 11 -6.36 3.34 1.70
CA LEU A 11 -5.05 2.80 1.41
C LEU A 11 -4.39 3.50 0.21
N VAL A 12 -5.15 3.75 -0.87
CA VAL A 12 -4.67 4.50 -2.05
C VAL A 12 -4.34 5.93 -1.67
N ASP A 13 -5.22 6.63 -0.97
CA ASP A 13 -5.00 8.03 -0.56
C ASP A 13 -3.75 8.16 0.31
N SER A 14 -3.56 7.22 1.26
CA SER A 14 -2.34 7.15 2.07
C SER A 14 -1.10 6.89 1.21
N PHE A 15 -1.19 5.96 0.25
CA PHE A 15 -0.08 5.58 -0.62
C PHE A 15 0.34 6.70 -1.58
N GLU A 16 -0.61 7.41 -2.18
CA GLU A 16 -0.35 8.46 -3.17
C GLU A 16 0.49 9.62 -2.59
N GLY A 17 0.24 9.99 -1.33
CA GLY A 17 1.03 11.01 -0.64
C GLY A 17 2.52 10.66 -0.59
N TYR A 18 2.84 9.46 -0.08
CA TYR A 18 4.22 8.97 -0.04
C TYR A 18 4.79 8.74 -1.45
N PHE A 19 3.98 8.26 -2.40
CA PHE A 19 4.45 7.97 -3.74
C PHE A 19 4.85 9.24 -4.49
N ALA A 20 4.09 10.32 -4.32
CA ALA A 20 4.39 11.60 -4.95
C ALA A 20 5.77 12.16 -4.54
N GLU A 21 6.19 11.93 -3.29
CA GLU A 21 7.48 12.36 -2.76
C GLU A 21 8.66 11.57 -3.35
N HIS A 22 8.44 10.33 -3.77
CA HIS A 22 9.52 9.41 -4.17
C HIS A 22 9.48 8.98 -5.64
N ARG A 23 8.41 9.27 -6.40
CA ARG A 23 8.21 8.82 -7.80
C ARG A 23 9.32 9.22 -8.79
N GLY A 24 10.17 10.18 -8.42
CA GLY A 24 11.34 10.57 -9.22
C GLY A 24 12.51 9.60 -9.12
N CYS A 25 12.52 8.67 -8.16
CA CYS A 25 13.60 7.72 -7.98
C CYS A 25 13.49 6.57 -8.99
N ALA A 26 14.54 6.37 -9.80
CA ALA A 26 14.58 5.30 -10.80
C ALA A 26 14.49 3.88 -10.23
N ALA A 27 14.90 3.69 -8.97
CA ALA A 27 14.88 2.41 -8.26
C ALA A 27 13.64 2.23 -7.37
N LEU A 28 12.59 3.06 -7.54
CA LEU A 28 11.38 2.95 -6.75
C LEU A 28 10.57 1.71 -7.16
N ALA A 29 10.29 0.84 -6.20
CA ALA A 29 9.34 -0.26 -6.33
C ALA A 29 8.19 -0.06 -5.35
N ALA A 30 6.96 -0.26 -5.82
CA ALA A 30 5.79 -0.07 -4.99
C ALA A 30 4.60 -0.84 -5.56
N ALA A 31 3.69 -1.29 -4.68
CA ALA A 31 2.44 -1.89 -5.11
C ALA A 31 1.37 -1.80 -4.02
N ILE A 32 0.11 -1.90 -4.46
CA ILE A 32 -1.03 -2.18 -3.59
C ILE A 32 -1.53 -3.58 -3.96
N VAL A 33 -1.53 -4.48 -2.99
CA VAL A 33 -1.89 -5.89 -3.18
C VAL A 33 -2.91 -6.30 -2.14
N GLU A 34 -3.71 -7.30 -2.48
CA GLU A 34 -4.48 -8.02 -1.47
C GLU A 34 -3.78 -9.33 -1.14
N ALA A 35 -3.76 -9.68 0.14
CA ALA A 35 -3.10 -10.87 0.63
C ALA A 35 -3.95 -11.59 1.69
N GLU A 36 -3.85 -12.91 1.74
CA GLU A 36 -4.40 -13.70 2.85
C GLU A 36 -3.28 -14.03 3.83
N GLN A 37 -3.48 -13.71 5.11
CA GLN A 37 -2.54 -14.03 6.18
C GLN A 37 -3.29 -14.53 7.41
N ARG A 38 -2.96 -15.76 7.84
CA ARG A 38 -3.55 -16.41 9.02
C ARG A 38 -5.09 -16.46 8.98
N GLY A 39 -5.67 -16.74 7.80
CA GLY A 39 -7.12 -16.87 7.61
C GLY A 39 -7.89 -15.54 7.60
N ALA A 40 -7.20 -14.41 7.42
CA ALA A 40 -7.81 -13.10 7.21
C ALA A 40 -7.30 -12.48 5.91
N ALA A 41 -8.21 -11.81 5.19
CA ALA A 41 -7.87 -11.02 4.01
C ALA A 41 -7.40 -9.62 4.42
N TRP A 42 -6.38 -9.12 3.71
CA TRP A 42 -5.75 -7.83 3.94
C TRP A 42 -5.55 -7.09 2.62
N ALA A 43 -5.62 -5.76 2.67
CA ALA A 43 -5.07 -4.89 1.65
C ALA A 43 -3.76 -4.30 2.18
N VAL A 44 -2.70 -4.40 1.40
CA VAL A 44 -1.35 -3.99 1.76
C VAL A 44 -0.83 -3.05 0.69
N ALA A 45 -0.42 -1.85 1.09
CA ALA A 45 0.34 -0.95 0.25
C ALA A 45 1.78 -0.91 0.77
N TRP A 46 2.74 -1.06 -0.13
CA TRP A 46 4.15 -1.03 0.21
C TRP A 46 4.95 -0.24 -0.82
N MET A 47 6.08 0.27 -0.36
CA MET A 47 7.04 1.02 -1.15
C MET A 47 8.45 0.81 -0.61
N GLU A 48 9.38 0.56 -1.52
CA GLU A 48 10.79 0.45 -1.22
C GLU A 48 11.61 1.12 -2.34
N CYS A 49 12.67 1.83 -1.97
CA CYS A 49 13.63 2.33 -2.94
C CYS A 49 15.06 2.21 -2.40
N ALA A 50 15.90 1.48 -3.13
CA ALA A 50 17.33 1.40 -2.81
C ALA A 50 18.08 2.74 -3.04
N GLY A 51 17.52 3.64 -3.86
CA GLY A 51 18.16 4.91 -4.20
C GLY A 51 18.05 5.98 -3.11
N CYS A 52 16.84 6.25 -2.62
CA CYS A 52 16.60 7.23 -1.55
C CYS A 52 16.44 6.60 -0.16
N GLY A 53 16.41 5.27 -0.06
CA GLY A 53 16.32 4.54 1.20
C GLY A 53 14.91 4.49 1.80
N VAL A 54 13.87 4.96 1.10
CA VAL A 54 12.50 4.85 1.61
C VAL A 54 12.10 3.38 1.75
N ARG A 55 11.51 3.06 2.91
CA ARG A 55 10.82 1.80 3.18
C ARG A 55 9.54 2.12 3.94
N TRP A 56 8.41 1.83 3.33
CA TRP A 56 7.11 2.15 3.89
C TRP A 56 6.11 1.04 3.57
N GLU A 57 5.25 0.73 4.54
CA GLU A 57 4.23 -0.31 4.40
C GLU A 57 3.02 0.02 5.27
N ARG A 58 1.82 -0.26 4.77
CA ARG A 58 0.55 -0.12 5.50
C ARG A 58 -0.35 -1.31 5.22
N HIS A 59 -0.96 -1.85 6.27
CA HIS A 59 -1.87 -2.99 6.22
C HIS A 59 -3.23 -2.60 6.75
N LEU A 60 -4.28 -2.90 5.99
CA LEU A 60 -5.66 -2.75 6.43
C LEU A 60 -6.38 -4.08 6.29
N LYS A 61 -7.04 -4.52 7.36
CA LYS A 61 -7.80 -5.77 7.36
C LYS A 61 -9.07 -5.59 6.52
N LEU A 62 -9.33 -6.52 5.61
CA LEU A 62 -10.54 -6.52 4.80
C LEU A 62 -11.68 -7.22 5.56
N PRO A 63 -12.92 -6.75 5.39
CA PRO A 63 -14.08 -7.48 5.87
C PRO A 63 -14.21 -8.81 5.12
N ALA A 64 -14.67 -9.85 5.83
CA ALA A 64 -15.01 -11.14 5.25
C ALA A 64 -16.19 -11.05 4.27
#